data_AF-A0A094NMI7-F1
#
_entry.id   AF-A0A094NMI7-F1
#
_cell.length_a   1.000
_cell.length_b   1.000
_cell.length_c   1.000
_cell.angle_alpha   90.00
_cell.angle_beta   90.00
_cell.angle_gamma   90.00
#
_symmetry.space_group_name_H-M   'P 1'
#
loop_
_entity.id
_entity.type
_entity.pdbx_description
1 polymer ?
#
loop_
_entity_poly.entity_id
_entity_poly.type
_entity_poly.pdbx_seq_one_letter_code
_entity_poly.pdbx_strand_id
1 'polypeptide(L)' 'DTSPSEAANLNTSNSIGVSALCAICGDRATGKHYGASSCDGCKGFFRRSVRKNHMYSCR' A
#
# COMPACT_ATOMS: atom_id res chain seq x y z
N ASP A 1 -17.25 -24.47 3.43
CA ASP A 1 -16.37 -23.41 2.91
C ASP A 1 -15.94 -22.40 3.96
N THR A 2 -15.27 -22.84 5.02
CA THR A 2 -14.63 -21.93 5.97
C THR A 2 -13.14 -22.25 5.91
N SER A 3 -12.41 -21.47 5.13
CA SER A 3 -10.94 -21.47 5.14
C SER A 3 -10.47 -20.47 6.20
N PRO A 4 -9.79 -20.90 7.26
CA PRO A 4 -9.27 -20.03 8.32
C PRO A 4 -7.75 -19.94 8.24
N SER A 5 -7.19 -18.81 7.80
CA SER A 5 -5.83 -18.38 8.15
C SER A 5 -5.48 -17.05 7.49
N GLU A 6 -5.45 -15.97 8.29
CA GLU A 6 -4.21 -15.23 8.65
C GLU A 6 -4.05 -13.97 7.75
N ALA A 7 -4.05 -12.73 8.24
CA ALA A 7 -3.63 -12.25 9.55
C ALA A 7 -4.56 -11.11 10.04
N ALA A 8 -5.31 -11.43 11.09
CA ALA A 8 -5.77 -10.42 12.02
C ALA A 8 -4.58 -10.07 12.93
N ASN A 9 -3.82 -9.03 12.58
CA ASN A 9 -3.05 -8.29 13.58
C ASN A 9 -2.77 -6.86 13.11
N LEU A 10 -3.49 -5.91 13.69
CA LEU A 10 -2.89 -4.78 14.39
C LEU A 10 -3.99 -4.04 15.15
N ASN A 11 -4.04 -4.29 16.45
CA ASN A 11 -4.51 -3.29 17.40
C ASN A 11 -3.67 -2.02 17.19
N THR A 12 -4.22 -1.02 16.52
CA THR A 12 -3.78 0.37 16.69
C THR A 12 -5.02 1.22 16.92
N SER A 13 -5.19 1.57 18.18
CA SER A 13 -6.22 2.45 18.69
C SER A 13 -6.29 3.73 17.83
N ASN A 14 -7.50 4.05 17.38
CA ASN A 14 -7.95 5.40 17.03
C ASN A 14 -7.36 6.07 15.75
N SER A 15 -7.78 5.62 14.56
CA SER A 15 -8.02 6.49 13.37
C SER A 15 -8.76 5.72 12.27
N ILE A 16 -10.07 5.56 12.44
CA ILE A 16 -10.96 4.96 11.43
C ILE A 16 -10.99 5.87 10.20
N GLY A 17 -10.39 5.44 9.09
CA GLY A 17 -10.72 5.96 7.75
C GLY A 17 -9.58 6.20 6.76
N VAL A 18 -8.35 6.49 7.19
CA VAL A 18 -7.28 6.97 6.26
C VAL A 18 -6.08 6.03 6.19
N SER A 19 -5.80 5.27 7.24
CA SER A 19 -4.64 4.37 7.33
C SER A 19 -4.85 3.01 6.66
N ALA A 20 -6.07 2.70 6.22
CA ALA A 20 -6.43 1.43 5.60
C ALA A 20 -6.40 1.46 4.06
N LEU A 21 -6.29 2.64 3.46
CA LEU A 21 -6.29 2.82 2.00
C LEU A 21 -4.94 3.34 1.52
N CYS A 22 -4.59 2.93 0.30
CA CYS A 22 -3.40 3.36 -0.40
C CYS A 22 -3.56 4.83 -0.78
N ALA A 23 -2.66 5.69 -0.30
CA ALA A 23 -2.70 7.12 -0.57
C ALA A 23 -2.44 7.48 -2.04
N ILE A 24 -2.05 6.51 -2.88
CA ILE A 24 -1.68 6.71 -4.28
C ILE A 24 -2.83 6.30 -5.22
N CYS A 25 -3.44 5.14 -5.01
CA CYS A 25 -4.48 4.59 -5.90
C CYS A 25 -5.83 4.32 -5.22
N GLY A 26 -5.93 4.45 -3.89
CA GLY A 26 -7.16 4.19 -3.14
C GLY A 26 -7.45 2.72 -2.83
N ASP A 27 -6.68 1.75 -3.35
CA ASP A 27 -6.83 0.32 -3.03
C ASP A 27 -6.46 0.02 -1.56
N ARG A 28 -6.76 -1.18 -1.06
CA ARG A 28 -6.43 -1.61 0.29
C ARG A 28 -4.92 -1.48 0.55
N ALA A 29 -4.55 -0.66 1.53
CA ALA A 29 -3.17 -0.53 1.95
C ALA A 29 -2.73 -1.80 2.69
N THR A 30 -1.48 -2.21 2.44
CA THR A 30 -0.83 -3.29 3.19
C THR A 30 0.01 -2.74 4.35
N GLY A 31 0.21 -1.43 4.39
CA GLY A 31 0.92 -0.72 5.46
C GLY A 31 1.64 0.52 4.94
N LYS A 32 2.61 1.00 5.72
CA LYS A 32 3.45 2.15 5.36
C LYS A 32 4.67 1.67 4.57
N HIS A 33 4.81 2.16 3.33
CA HIS A 33 5.97 1.88 2.48
C HIS A 33 6.55 3.20 1.98
N TYR A 34 7.89 3.35 2.08
CA TYR A 34 8.60 4.56 1.64
C TYR A 34 8.05 5.88 2.23
N GLY A 35 7.48 5.83 3.44
CA GLY A 35 6.96 7.01 4.14
C GLY A 35 5.46 7.27 4.02
N ALA A 36 4.72 6.55 3.16
CA ALA A 36 3.28 6.73 2.96
C ALA A 36 2.48 5.42 3.07
N SER A 37 1.19 5.51 3.37
CA SER A 37 0.28 4.34 3.30
C SER A 37 0.14 3.89 1.84
N SER A 38 0.52 2.66 1.52
CA SER A 38 0.41 2.14 0.15
C SER A 38 0.04 0.67 0.06
N CYS A 39 -0.49 0.25 -1.09
CA CYS A 39 -0.65 -1.15 -1.45
C CYS A 39 0.65 -1.73 -2.05
N ASP A 40 0.69 -3.05 -2.26
CA ASP A 40 1.87 -3.73 -2.82
C ASP A 40 2.14 -3.35 -4.28
N GLY A 41 1.10 -2.99 -5.04
CA GLY A 41 1.22 -2.50 -6.41
C GLY A 41 2.01 -1.19 -6.48
N CYS A 42 1.58 -0.18 -5.73
CA CYS A 42 2.24 1.13 -5.68
C CYS A 42 3.65 1.05 -5.10
N LYS A 43 3.85 0.25 -4.04
CA LYS A 43 5.18 -0.06 -3.49
C LYS A 43 6.11 -0.63 -4.56
N GLY A 44 5.63 -1.64 -5.31
CA GLY A 44 6.40 -2.31 -6.34
C GLY A 44 6.71 -1.41 -7.54
N PHE A 45 5.73 -0.59 -7.95
CA PHE A 45 5.89 0.41 -9.00
C PHE A 45 7.00 1.40 -8.64
N PHE A 46 6.86 2.09 -7.51
CA PHE A 46 7.84 3.08 -7.05
C PHE A 46 9.26 2.50 -6.99
N ARG A 47 9.41 1.31 -6.38
CA ARG A 47 10.70 0.62 -6.28
C ARG A 47 11.34 0.34 -7.65
N ARG A 48 10.56 -0.07 -8.66
CA ARG A 48 11.07 -0.32 -10.03
C ARG A 48 11.40 0.98 -10.75
N SER A 49 10.55 1.98 -10.63
CA SER A 49 10.73 3.29 -11.26
C SER A 49 11.99 3.99 -10.76
N VAL A 50 12.21 4.01 -9.44
CA VAL A 50 13.40 4.64 -8.83
C VAL A 50 14.68 3.88 -9.19
N ARG A 51 14.71 2.56 -9.05
CA ARG A 51 15.93 1.77 -9.32
C ARG A 51 16.41 1.84 -10.76
N LYS A 52 15.48 1.98 -11.71
CA LYS A 52 15.80 2.12 -13.14
C LYS A 52 15.82 3.57 -13.60
N ASN A 53 15.58 4.53 -12.70
CA ASN A 53 15.42 5.95 -13.01
C ASN A 53 14.48 6.19 -14.22
N HIS A 54 13.33 5.51 -14.24
CA HIS A 54 12.37 5.63 -15.34
C HIS A 54 11.72 7.02 -15.34
N MET A 55 11.77 7.70 -16.48
CA MET A 55 11.00 8.90 -16.75
C MET A 55 9.73 8.55 -17.53
N TYR A 56 8.57 8.93 -17.01
CA TYR A 56 7.27 8.69 -17.64
C TYR A 56 6.77 9.96 -18.29
N SER A 57 6.20 9.85 -19.49
CA SER A 57 5.38 10.91 -20.09
C SER A 57 3.92 10.56 -19.89
N CYS A 58 3.14 11.50 -19.38
CA CYS A 58 1.68 11.40 -19.43
C CYS A 58 1.23 11.44 -20.91
N ARG A 59 0.10 10.81 -21.20
CA ARG A 59 -0.56 10.85 -22.51
C ARG A 59 -1.89 11.57 -22.37
#